data_AF-A0A7V4EFI7-F1
#
_entry.id   AF-A0A7V4EFI7-F1
#
_cell.length_a   1.000
_cell.length_b   1.000
_cell.length_c   1.000
_cell.angle_alpha   90.00
_cell.angle_beta   90.00
_cell.angle_gamma   90.00
#
_symmetry.space_group_name_H-M   'P 1'
#
loop_
_entity.id
_entity.type
_entity.pdbx_description
1 polymer ?
#
loop_
_entity_poly.entity_id
_entity_poly.type
_entity_poly.pdbx_seq_one_letter_code
_entity_poly.pdbx_strand_id
1 'polypeptide(L)'
;ICWAMRLGEALPDLLDLAALPGKKVLLKGNHDYWWPSITRLRAVLPEGMYALQNDALVLDGVAVAGSRGWQYPPATPEDERIFAREVERLKLSLKDLQGKPYRHLVVAFHFPPFGPKGEATSLLELAAEAKPQAIVYGHLHGADPEKLPKEYRGIPLHLVAADALAFRPKLILEVG
;
A
#
# COMPACT_ATOMS: atom_id res chain seq x y z
N ILE A 1 -10.82 6.58 -0.33
CA ILE A 1 -11.75 6.58 0.83
C ILE A 1 -11.78 8.00 1.34
N CYS A 2 -12.93 8.68 1.20
CA CYS A 2 -13.27 10.02 1.68
C CYS A 2 -12.27 11.18 1.42
N TRP A 3 -12.79 12.37 1.19
CA TRP A 3 -11.98 13.60 1.11
C TRP A 3 -11.93 14.32 2.46
N ALA A 4 -12.15 13.57 3.56
CA ALA A 4 -12.15 14.11 4.90
C ALA A 4 -10.79 14.72 5.24
N MET A 5 -10.82 15.85 5.94
CA MET A 5 -9.60 16.54 6.35
C MET A 5 -9.18 16.15 7.76
N ARG A 6 -10.11 15.60 8.55
CA ARG A 6 -9.90 15.23 9.96
C ARG A 6 -10.38 13.81 10.23
N LEU A 7 -9.70 13.11 11.14
CA LEU A 7 -10.04 11.74 11.51
C LEU A 7 -11.52 11.57 11.91
N GLY A 8 -12.08 12.51 12.68
CA GLY A 8 -13.49 12.43 13.10
C GLY A 8 -14.49 12.44 11.95
N GLU A 9 -14.15 13.11 10.84
CA GLU A 9 -14.98 13.17 9.62
C GLU A 9 -14.85 11.88 8.79
N ALA A 10 -13.70 11.19 8.88
CA ALA A 10 -13.47 9.91 8.21
C ALA A 10 -14.05 8.71 8.97
N LEU A 11 -14.41 8.86 10.24
CA LEU A 11 -14.89 7.76 11.08
C LEU A 11 -16.13 7.03 10.51
N PRO A 12 -17.17 7.72 9.99
CA PRO A 12 -18.31 7.04 9.38
C PRO A 12 -17.89 6.13 8.22
N ASP A 13 -17.03 6.61 7.32
CA ASP A 13 -16.54 5.83 6.18
C ASP A 13 -15.69 4.62 6.64
N LEU A 14 -14.89 4.79 7.70
CA LEU A 14 -14.12 3.70 8.29
C LEU A 14 -15.02 2.64 8.95
N LEU A 15 -16.13 3.05 9.57
CA LEU A 15 -17.11 2.13 10.14
C LEU A 15 -17.85 1.35 9.06
N ASP A 16 -18.26 2.00 7.97
CA ASP A 16 -18.88 1.34 6.82
C ASP A 16 -17.94 0.31 6.20
N LEU A 17 -16.65 0.64 6.05
CA LEU A 17 -15.64 -0.30 5.58
C LEU A 17 -15.40 -1.45 6.56
N ALA A 18 -15.42 -1.17 7.87
CA ALA A 18 -15.24 -2.19 8.89
C ALA A 18 -16.36 -3.23 8.86
N ALA A 19 -17.60 -2.80 8.58
CA ALA A 19 -18.78 -3.67 8.50
C ALA A 19 -18.76 -4.68 7.34
N LEU A 20 -17.92 -4.47 6.32
CA LEU A 20 -17.68 -5.46 5.27
C LEU A 20 -17.07 -6.75 5.86
N PRO A 21 -17.12 -7.91 5.19
CA PRO A 21 -16.46 -9.12 5.69
C PRO A 21 -14.93 -9.01 5.69
N GLY A 22 -14.26 -9.85 6.49
CA GLY A 22 -12.79 -10.02 6.49
C GLY A 22 -11.99 -9.00 7.32
N LYS A 23 -10.66 -9.13 7.29
CA LYS A 23 -9.72 -8.20 7.93
C LYS A 23 -9.28 -7.12 6.93
N LYS A 24 -9.11 -5.89 7.39
CA LYS A 24 -8.75 -4.73 6.54
C LYS A 24 -7.38 -4.21 6.95
N VAL A 25 -6.45 -4.16 6.01
CA VAL A 25 -5.17 -3.48 6.20
C VAL A 25 -5.20 -2.20 5.36
N LEU A 26 -5.17 -1.07 6.03
CA LEU A 26 -5.15 0.25 5.42
C LEU A 26 -3.71 0.71 5.19
N LEU A 27 -3.48 1.37 4.06
CA LEU A 27 -2.24 2.07 3.74
C LEU A 27 -2.59 3.51 3.36
N LYS A 28 -1.81 4.46 3.86
CA LYS A 28 -2.06 5.89 3.62
C LYS A 28 -1.87 6.25 2.14
N GLY A 29 -2.91 6.82 1.53
CA GLY A 29 -2.88 7.42 0.21
C GLY A 29 -2.59 8.92 0.21
N ASN A 30 -2.68 9.54 -0.98
CA ASN A 30 -2.45 10.98 -1.14
C ASN A 30 -3.62 11.87 -0.71
N HIS A 31 -4.83 11.31 -0.61
CA HIS A 31 -6.04 12.02 -0.19
C HIS A 31 -6.40 11.80 1.29
N ASP A 32 -5.63 10.99 2.01
CA ASP A 32 -5.89 10.68 3.42
C ASP A 32 -5.33 11.78 4.34
N TYR A 33 -5.79 13.02 4.16
CA TYR A 33 -5.43 14.16 5.01
C TYR A 33 -5.88 13.94 6.46
N TRP A 34 -6.96 13.18 6.64
CA TRP A 34 -7.51 12.77 7.94
C TRP A 34 -6.61 11.84 8.76
N TRP A 35 -5.62 11.18 8.15
CA TRP A 35 -4.77 10.16 8.79
C TRP A 35 -3.75 10.80 9.76
N PRO A 36 -3.93 10.65 11.09
CA PRO A 36 -3.11 11.31 12.10
C PRO A 36 -1.80 10.54 12.36
N SER A 37 -1.16 10.72 13.53
CA SER A 37 -0.10 9.82 13.97
C SER A 37 -0.60 8.36 14.02
N ILE A 38 0.28 7.41 13.68
CA ILE A 38 -0.09 5.99 13.61
C ILE A 38 -0.68 5.46 14.93
N THR A 39 -0.13 5.88 16.07
CA THR A 39 -0.62 5.50 17.40
C THR A 39 -2.06 5.95 17.61
N ARG A 40 -2.37 7.20 17.26
CA ARG A 40 -3.74 7.74 17.39
C ARG A 40 -4.70 7.03 16.46
N LEU A 41 -4.28 6.74 15.22
CA LEU A 41 -5.12 6.02 14.27
C LEU A 41 -5.46 4.62 14.78
N ARG A 42 -4.45 3.83 15.15
CA ARG A 42 -4.62 2.46 15.65
C ARG A 42 -5.51 2.39 16.88
N ALA A 43 -5.49 3.40 17.73
CA ALA A 43 -6.33 3.47 18.93
C ALA A 43 -7.84 3.63 18.63
N VAL A 44 -8.21 4.09 17.42
CA VAL A 44 -9.62 4.33 17.05
C VAL A 44 -10.13 3.41 15.96
N LEU A 45 -9.26 2.58 15.35
CA LEU A 45 -9.69 1.66 14.31
C LEU A 45 -10.60 0.57 14.89
N PRO A 46 -11.70 0.23 14.21
CA PRO A 46 -12.56 -0.89 14.60
C PRO A 46 -11.81 -2.23 14.63
N GLU A 47 -12.35 -3.20 15.38
CA GLU A 47 -11.80 -4.56 15.39
C GLU A 47 -11.73 -5.16 13.97
N GLY A 48 -10.65 -5.89 13.68
CA GLY A 48 -10.39 -6.45 12.35
C GLY A 48 -9.89 -5.42 11.32
N MET A 49 -9.69 -4.15 11.71
CA MET A 49 -9.08 -3.12 10.87
C MET A 49 -7.72 -2.71 11.43
N TYR A 50 -6.74 -2.62 10.54
CA TYR A 50 -5.35 -2.35 10.86
C TYR A 50 -4.83 -1.24 9.93
N ALA A 51 -3.84 -0.48 10.40
CA ALA A 51 -3.17 0.54 9.60
C ALA A 51 -1.68 0.23 9.51
N LEU A 52 -1.15 0.26 8.30
CA LEU A 52 0.25 0.04 7.96
C LEU A 52 0.99 1.39 7.87
N GLN A 53 2.04 1.58 8.66
CA GLN A 53 2.89 2.76 8.56
C GLN A 53 4.26 2.55 9.20
N ASN A 54 5.30 2.48 8.38
CA ASN A 54 6.70 2.28 8.79
C ASN A 54 6.94 0.95 9.54
N ASP A 55 6.05 -0.01 9.37
CA ASP A 55 6.09 -1.34 9.96
C ASP A 55 5.38 -2.34 9.04
N ALA A 56 5.22 -3.59 9.47
CA ALA A 56 4.51 -4.63 8.76
C ALA A 56 3.58 -5.42 9.67
N LEU A 57 2.53 -5.98 9.06
CA LEU A 57 1.50 -6.75 9.75
C LEU A 57 1.56 -8.19 9.28
N VAL A 58 1.43 -9.14 10.20
CA VAL A 58 1.26 -10.57 9.87
C VAL A 58 -0.10 -11.01 10.35
N LEU A 59 -0.98 -11.38 9.42
CA LEU A 59 -2.34 -11.82 9.68
C LEU A 59 -2.53 -13.19 9.02
N ASP A 60 -2.87 -14.21 9.81
CA ASP A 60 -3.16 -15.57 9.32
C ASP A 60 -2.05 -16.20 8.45
N GLY A 61 -0.80 -15.80 8.71
CA GLY A 61 0.38 -16.23 7.95
C GLY A 61 0.68 -15.39 6.70
N VAL A 62 -0.07 -14.32 6.45
CA VAL A 62 0.18 -13.35 5.38
C VAL A 62 0.78 -12.08 5.99
N ALA A 63 2.02 -11.81 5.61
CA ALA A 63 2.71 -10.55 5.85
C ALA A 63 2.27 -9.49 4.82
N VAL A 64 1.99 -8.29 5.31
CA VAL A 64 1.72 -7.10 4.50
C VAL A 64 2.69 -6.01 4.92
N ALA A 65 3.50 -5.56 3.97
CA ALA A 65 4.46 -4.47 4.11
C ALA A 65 4.24 -3.43 3.01
N GLY A 66 4.81 -2.23 3.13
CA GLY A 66 4.57 -1.18 2.15
C GLY A 66 4.87 0.22 2.60
N SER A 67 4.74 1.16 1.67
CA SER A 67 4.79 2.60 1.92
C SER A 67 3.80 3.31 1.01
N ARG A 68 3.52 4.59 1.27
CA ARG A 68 2.63 5.36 0.39
C ARG A 68 3.23 5.42 -1.02
N GLY A 69 4.55 5.48 -1.12
CA GLY A 69 5.25 5.78 -2.36
C GLY A 69 5.12 7.27 -2.69
N TRP A 70 5.62 7.67 -3.86
CA TRP A 70 5.51 9.03 -4.34
C TRP A 70 5.50 9.09 -5.85
N GLN A 71 5.15 10.25 -6.40
CA GLN A 71 5.23 10.51 -7.83
C GLN A 71 6.68 10.34 -8.33
N TYR A 72 6.82 9.69 -9.49
CA TYR A 72 8.10 9.48 -10.16
C TYR A 72 8.00 9.85 -11.65
N PRO A 73 9.03 10.51 -12.23
CA PRO A 73 10.17 11.09 -11.52
C PRO A 73 9.71 12.24 -10.60
N PRO A 74 10.40 12.47 -9.46
CA PRO A 74 10.17 13.66 -8.64
C PRO A 74 10.33 14.94 -9.47
N ALA A 75 9.38 15.87 -9.37
CA ALA A 75 9.37 17.09 -10.18
C ALA A 75 10.19 18.23 -9.56
N THR A 76 10.39 18.18 -8.24
CA THR A 76 11.05 19.24 -7.46
C THR A 76 12.05 18.66 -6.45
N PRO A 77 13.00 19.46 -5.93
CA PRO A 77 13.89 19.03 -4.85
C PRO A 77 13.14 18.64 -3.57
N GLU A 78 11.93 19.17 -3.35
CA GLU A 78 11.07 18.74 -2.26
C GLU A 78 10.52 17.34 -2.52
N ASP A 79 10.03 17.07 -3.73
CA ASP A 79 9.57 15.74 -4.14
C ASP A 79 10.69 14.70 -4.05
N GLU A 80 11.92 15.06 -4.39
CA GLU A 80 13.09 14.18 -4.26
C GLU A 80 13.30 13.76 -2.80
N ARG A 81 13.21 14.72 -1.86
CA ARG A 81 13.30 14.45 -0.42
C ARG A 81 12.15 13.58 0.06
N ILE A 82 10.93 13.78 -0.44
CA ILE A 82 9.77 12.98 -0.08
C ILE A 82 9.92 11.56 -0.63
N PHE A 83 10.30 11.40 -1.89
CA PHE A 83 10.56 10.10 -2.51
C PHE A 83 11.64 9.32 -1.73
N ALA A 84 12.77 9.97 -1.39
CA ALA A 84 13.83 9.36 -0.58
C ALA A 84 13.31 8.91 0.80
N ARG A 85 12.44 9.70 1.45
CA ARG A 85 11.80 9.29 2.70
C ARG A 85 10.89 8.08 2.52
N GLU A 86 10.13 7.99 1.43
CA GLU A 86 9.28 6.83 1.16
C GLU A 86 10.08 5.54 0.92
N VAL A 87 11.29 5.65 0.34
CA VAL A 87 12.24 4.53 0.26
C VAL A 87 12.68 4.08 1.65
N GLU A 88 13.06 5.00 2.53
CA GLU A 88 13.41 4.65 3.93
C GLU A 88 12.23 4.06 4.70
N ARG A 89 11.01 4.56 4.49
CA ARG A 89 9.80 3.99 5.11
C ARG A 89 9.52 2.57 4.66
N LEU A 90 9.72 2.28 3.37
CA LEU A 90 9.63 0.92 2.86
C LEU A 90 10.68 0.01 3.51
N LYS A 91 11.94 0.49 3.67
CA LYS A 91 12.98 -0.28 4.38
C LYS A 91 12.56 -0.61 5.82
N LEU A 92 11.99 0.36 6.54
CA LEU A 92 11.49 0.14 7.90
C LEU A 92 10.37 -0.90 7.93
N SER A 93 9.42 -0.80 7.01
CA SER A 93 8.31 -1.74 6.87
C SER A 93 8.80 -3.17 6.61
N LEU A 94 9.71 -3.36 5.65
CA LEU A 94 10.29 -4.67 5.34
C LEU A 94 11.17 -5.20 6.47
N LYS A 95 11.96 -4.34 7.13
CA LYS A 95 12.82 -4.74 8.25
C LYS A 95 12.01 -5.24 9.45
N ASP A 96 10.84 -4.65 9.70
CA ASP A 96 9.95 -5.05 10.80
C ASP A 96 9.41 -6.49 10.64
N LEU A 97 9.54 -7.13 9.47
CA LEU A 97 9.26 -8.55 9.29
C LEU A 97 10.35 -9.48 9.85
N GLN A 98 11.55 -8.96 10.15
CA GLN A 98 12.64 -9.78 10.70
C GLN A 98 12.24 -10.38 12.05
N GLY A 99 12.31 -11.70 12.16
CA GLY A 99 11.89 -12.42 13.37
C GLY A 99 10.37 -12.65 13.50
N LYS A 100 9.56 -12.19 12.53
CA LYS A 100 8.12 -12.51 12.47
C LYS A 100 7.90 -13.70 11.53
N PRO A 101 7.32 -14.82 12.01
CA PRO A 101 7.01 -15.94 11.12
C PRO A 101 5.83 -15.58 10.20
N TYR A 102 6.01 -15.75 8.89
CA TYR A 102 4.94 -15.64 7.88
C TYR A 102 5.18 -16.63 6.75
N ARG A 103 4.10 -17.01 6.05
CA ARG A 103 4.11 -17.92 4.88
C ARG A 103 4.10 -17.16 3.56
N HIS A 104 3.43 -16.01 3.55
CA HIS A 104 3.23 -15.18 2.38
C HIS A 104 3.58 -13.73 2.65
N LEU A 105 4.05 -13.00 1.65
CA LEU A 105 4.34 -11.58 1.69
C LEU A 105 3.68 -10.90 0.49
N VAL A 106 2.90 -9.87 0.78
CA VAL A 106 2.38 -8.91 -0.19
C VAL A 106 2.95 -7.54 0.15
N VAL A 107 3.51 -6.85 -0.85
CA VAL A 107 3.98 -5.46 -0.68
C VAL A 107 2.98 -4.51 -1.33
N ALA A 108 2.52 -3.53 -0.58
CA ALA A 108 1.48 -2.59 -1.00
C ALA A 108 2.02 -1.16 -1.15
N PHE A 109 1.56 -0.48 -2.20
CA PHE A 109 1.81 0.93 -2.42
C PHE A 109 0.53 1.69 -2.74
N HIS A 110 0.50 2.99 -2.43
CA HIS A 110 -0.54 3.86 -2.98
C HIS A 110 -0.14 4.33 -4.38
N PHE A 111 1.04 4.96 -4.50
CA PHE A 111 1.62 5.30 -5.81
C PHE A 111 2.28 4.08 -6.46
N PRO A 112 2.28 3.97 -7.81
CA PRO A 112 3.03 2.91 -8.49
C PRO A 112 4.52 2.94 -8.09
N PRO A 113 5.15 1.79 -7.81
CA PRO A 113 6.57 1.75 -7.47
C PRO A 113 7.48 1.78 -8.71
N PHE A 114 6.93 1.97 -9.91
CA PHE A 114 7.64 2.11 -11.19
C PHE A 114 7.34 3.47 -11.82
N GLY A 115 8.21 3.90 -12.73
CA GLY A 115 8.03 5.16 -13.46
C GLY A 115 7.06 5.05 -14.64
N PRO A 116 6.76 6.18 -15.31
CA PRO A 116 5.73 6.25 -16.35
C PRO A 116 5.95 5.34 -17.57
N LYS A 117 7.20 4.92 -17.83
CA LYS A 117 7.54 3.99 -18.91
C LYS A 117 7.64 2.54 -18.42
N GLY A 118 7.26 2.28 -17.17
CA GLY A 118 7.40 0.98 -16.53
C GLY A 118 8.79 0.68 -16.01
N GLU A 119 9.69 1.67 -15.98
CA GLU A 119 11.03 1.52 -15.44
C GLU A 119 10.99 1.32 -13.92
N ALA A 120 11.85 0.45 -13.40
CA ALA A 120 11.92 0.22 -11.97
C ALA A 120 12.47 1.46 -11.24
N THR A 121 11.80 1.85 -10.15
CA THR A 121 12.34 2.83 -9.22
C THR A 121 13.03 2.13 -8.04
N SER A 122 13.71 2.90 -7.19
CA SER A 122 14.28 2.39 -5.94
C SER A 122 13.25 1.69 -5.03
N LEU A 123 11.96 2.06 -5.11
CA LEU A 123 10.90 1.40 -4.35
C LEU A 123 10.60 0.00 -4.90
N LEU A 124 10.53 -0.15 -6.23
CA LEU A 124 10.26 -1.46 -6.85
C LEU A 124 11.45 -2.41 -6.69
N GLU A 125 12.68 -1.90 -6.83
CA GLU A 125 13.89 -2.68 -6.57
C GLU A 125 13.90 -3.23 -5.16
N LEU A 126 13.70 -2.36 -4.16
CA LEU A 126 13.69 -2.73 -2.76
C LEU A 126 12.55 -3.69 -2.41
N ALA A 127 11.35 -3.47 -2.97
CA ALA A 127 10.23 -4.39 -2.79
C ALA A 127 10.54 -5.78 -3.36
N ALA A 128 11.17 -5.85 -4.54
CA ALA A 128 11.51 -7.10 -5.19
C ALA A 128 12.60 -7.89 -4.46
N GLU A 129 13.55 -7.22 -3.80
CA GLU A 129 14.57 -7.86 -2.95
C GLU A 129 13.96 -8.67 -1.80
N ALA A 130 12.79 -8.25 -1.29
CA ALA A 130 12.05 -8.98 -0.27
C ALA A 130 11.33 -10.24 -0.81
N LYS A 131 11.38 -10.48 -2.12
CA LYS A 131 10.76 -11.62 -2.83
C LYS A 131 9.30 -11.87 -2.45
N PRO A 132 8.43 -10.84 -2.51
CA PRO A 132 7.01 -11.02 -2.24
C PRO A 132 6.34 -11.92 -3.29
N GLN A 133 5.23 -12.56 -2.93
CA GLN A 133 4.38 -13.25 -3.89
C GLN A 133 3.63 -12.28 -4.81
N ALA A 134 3.38 -11.05 -4.35
CA ALA A 134 2.68 -10.05 -5.14
C ALA A 134 3.03 -8.62 -4.67
N ILE A 135 3.02 -7.69 -5.62
CA ILE A 135 3.05 -6.26 -5.34
C ILE A 135 1.74 -5.64 -5.81
N VAL A 136 1.07 -4.90 -4.95
CA VAL A 136 -0.19 -4.20 -5.25
C VAL A 136 0.03 -2.70 -5.20
N TYR A 137 -0.61 -1.96 -6.11
CA TYR A 137 -0.52 -0.50 -6.17
C TYR A 137 -1.81 0.15 -6.65
N GLY A 138 -2.05 1.41 -6.27
CA GLY A 138 -3.24 2.17 -6.63
C GLY A 138 -2.93 3.43 -7.45
N HIS A 139 -3.63 4.52 -7.11
CA HIS A 139 -3.46 5.89 -7.61
C HIS A 139 -3.77 6.17 -9.10
N LEU A 140 -3.47 5.24 -10.01
CA LEU A 140 -3.63 5.43 -11.46
C LEU A 140 -5.09 5.33 -11.92
N HIS A 141 -5.88 6.33 -11.57
CA HIS A 141 -7.27 6.45 -12.00
C HIS A 141 -7.36 6.71 -13.51
N GLY A 142 -8.16 5.92 -14.22
CA GLY A 142 -8.32 6.00 -15.68
C GLY A 142 -7.11 5.53 -16.51
N ALA A 143 -6.08 4.96 -15.90
CA ALA A 143 -4.99 4.34 -16.64
C ALA A 143 -5.45 3.04 -17.31
N ASP A 144 -4.97 2.77 -18.52
CA ASP A 144 -5.18 1.52 -19.22
C ASP A 144 -4.30 0.43 -18.58
N PRO A 145 -4.86 -0.55 -17.85
CA PRO A 145 -4.08 -1.57 -17.17
C PRO A 145 -3.23 -2.40 -18.15
N GLU A 146 -3.62 -2.49 -19.42
CA GLU A 146 -2.87 -3.23 -20.46
C GLU A 146 -1.55 -2.58 -20.83
N LYS A 147 -1.38 -1.28 -20.55
CA LYS A 147 -0.14 -0.55 -20.81
C LYS A 147 0.80 -0.53 -19.61
N LEU A 148 0.38 -1.07 -18.47
CA LEU A 148 1.18 -1.10 -17.25
C LEU A 148 2.00 -2.39 -17.15
N PRO A 149 3.18 -2.34 -16.50
CA PRO A 149 3.94 -3.55 -16.17
C PRO A 149 3.06 -4.57 -15.42
N LYS A 150 3.03 -5.80 -15.93
CA LYS A 150 2.27 -6.91 -15.34
C LYS A 150 3.06 -7.66 -14.29
N GLU A 151 4.38 -7.64 -14.40
CA GLU A 151 5.31 -8.26 -13.45
C GLU A 151 6.64 -7.53 -13.41
N TYR A 152 7.42 -7.78 -12.36
CA TYR A 152 8.81 -7.36 -12.25
C TYR A 152 9.65 -8.49 -11.66
N ARG A 153 10.65 -8.98 -12.40
CA ARG A 153 11.48 -10.14 -12.00
C ARG A 153 10.64 -11.37 -11.60
N GLY A 154 9.57 -11.64 -12.35
CA GLY A 154 8.62 -12.73 -12.08
C GLY A 154 7.67 -12.49 -10.90
N ILE A 155 7.71 -11.31 -10.27
CA ILE A 155 6.77 -10.93 -9.22
C ILE A 155 5.57 -10.22 -9.87
N PRO A 156 4.34 -10.74 -9.71
CA PRO A 156 3.13 -10.10 -10.22
C PRO A 156 2.92 -8.69 -9.67
N LEU A 157 2.60 -7.76 -10.56
CA LEU A 157 2.23 -6.37 -10.25
C LEU A 157 0.73 -6.19 -10.49
N HIS A 158 0.00 -5.75 -9.47
CA HIS A 158 -1.45 -5.57 -9.55
C HIS A 158 -1.86 -4.12 -9.32
N LEU A 159 -2.41 -3.48 -10.36
CA LEU A 159 -3.22 -2.29 -10.19
C LEU A 159 -4.52 -2.66 -9.46
N VAL A 160 -4.75 -2.01 -8.32
CA VAL A 160 -5.93 -2.19 -7.45
C VAL A 160 -6.65 -0.87 -7.18
N ALA A 161 -6.49 0.13 -8.06
CA ALA A 161 -7.30 1.34 -8.02
C ALA A 161 -8.79 1.00 -8.14
N ALA A 162 -9.63 1.63 -7.31
CA ALA A 162 -11.02 1.22 -7.15
C ALA A 162 -11.84 1.33 -8.45
N ASP A 163 -11.62 2.38 -9.24
CA ASP A 163 -12.24 2.57 -10.55
C ASP A 163 -11.77 1.51 -11.56
N ALA A 164 -10.48 1.19 -11.59
CA ALA A 164 -9.93 0.12 -12.43
C ALA A 164 -10.51 -1.27 -12.09
N LEU A 165 -10.95 -1.46 -10.84
CA LEU A 165 -11.59 -2.70 -10.38
C LEU A 165 -13.13 -2.64 -10.36
N ALA A 166 -13.73 -1.56 -10.85
CA ALA A 166 -15.18 -1.31 -10.75
C ALA A 166 -15.72 -1.52 -9.31
N PHE A 167 -14.94 -1.09 -8.32
CA PHE A 167 -15.23 -1.20 -6.89
C PHE A 167 -15.44 -2.63 -6.38
N ARG A 168 -14.81 -3.62 -7.02
CA ARG A 168 -14.85 -5.03 -6.60
C ARG A 168 -13.48 -5.48 -6.07
N PRO A 169 -13.43 -6.18 -4.93
CA PRO A 169 -12.19 -6.79 -4.46
C PRO A 169 -11.57 -7.71 -5.52
N LYS A 170 -10.25 -7.64 -5.67
CA LYS A 170 -9.49 -8.52 -6.57
C LYS A 170 -8.77 -9.58 -5.74
N LEU A 171 -8.87 -10.84 -6.15
CA LEU A 171 -8.05 -11.91 -5.60
C LEU A 171 -6.58 -11.70 -6.01
N ILE A 172 -5.71 -11.59 -5.02
CA ILE A 172 -4.26 -11.38 -5.21
C ILE A 172 -3.49 -12.67 -4.99
N LEU A 173 -3.86 -13.43 -3.96
CA LEU A 173 -3.16 -14.63 -3.54
C LEU A 173 -4.14 -15.60 -2.88
N GLU A 174 -4.10 -16.86 -3.29
CA GLU A 174 -4.72 -17.95 -2.53
C GLU A 174 -3.76 -18.42 -1.45
N VAL A 175 -4.25 -18.47 -0.21
CA VAL A 175 -3.48 -18.84 0.98
C VAL A 175 -4.07 -20.15 1.47
N GLY A 176 -3.47 -21.25 1.03
CA GLY A 176 -3.90 -22.62 1.39
C GLY A 176 -3.96 -22.88 2.88
#